data_AF-A0A1H0FB32-F1
#
_entry.id   AF-A0A1H0FB32-F1
#
_cell.length_a   1.000
_cell.length_b   1.000
_cell.length_c   1.000
_cell.angle_alpha   90.00
_cell.angle_beta   90.00
_cell.angle_gamma   90.00
#
_symmetry.space_group_name_H-M   'P 1'
#
loop_
_entity.id
_entity.type
_entity.pdbx_description
1 polymer ?
#
loop_
_entity_poly.entity_id
_entity_poly.type
_entity_poly.pdbx_seq_one_letter_code
_entity_poly.pdbx_strand_id
1 'polypeptide(L)'
;MFKNLFVKRRENQYGWFGNYSSWAEVTGKADGYDADVILERTKNAILKVKNGEAVYERDSVVFDKKEYPFPLITFLLRSAAVSKRPINIIDFGGSLGSTYYQVKEFLTPEVCASWNVVEQKHYVECGKSYFEDGTLKFYETIDGCLAEKAIDLVILSGSVQYLEKPHDFLEELARYNFKFLLFDRTAFHYGEEDRLTLQKVPPEIYPASYPSWFFNEINFLNHFSPQYQMMAEFTSYVKGEETMLIDEIQSGYDKGFYLINISEHA
;
A
#
# COMPACT_ATOMS: atom_id res chain seq x y z
N MET A 1 -20.66 -50.17 5.57
CA MET A 1 -21.36 -48.94 5.14
C MET A 1 -20.95 -47.80 6.05
N PHE A 2 -20.30 -46.79 5.47
CA PHE A 2 -20.09 -45.41 5.92
C PHE A 2 -19.81 -45.14 7.41
N LYS A 3 -18.53 -45.14 7.79
CA LYS A 3 -18.04 -44.42 8.98
C LYS A 3 -17.60 -43.02 8.54
N ASN A 4 -18.38 -42.02 8.96
CA ASN A 4 -18.04 -40.62 9.23
C ASN A 4 -16.74 -40.08 8.61
N LEU A 5 -16.88 -39.48 7.42
CA LEU A 5 -15.94 -38.49 6.87
C LEU A 5 -16.49 -37.10 7.18
N PHE A 6 -16.37 -36.66 8.42
CA PHE A 6 -16.41 -35.24 8.76
C PHE A 6 -15.11 -34.92 9.50
N VAL A 7 -14.04 -34.78 8.71
CA VAL A 7 -12.87 -34.04 9.17
C VAL A 7 -13.37 -32.61 9.35
N LYS A 8 -13.56 -32.19 10.61
CA LYS A 8 -13.89 -30.82 10.95
C LYS A 8 -12.74 -29.97 10.42
N ARG A 9 -12.94 -29.31 9.28
CA ARG A 9 -11.96 -28.38 8.71
C ARG A 9 -11.70 -27.35 9.81
N ARG A 10 -10.46 -27.22 10.27
CA ARG A 10 -10.11 -26.15 11.20
C ARG A 10 -10.33 -24.86 10.44
N GLU A 11 -11.32 -24.07 10.87
CA GLU A 11 -11.51 -22.73 10.35
C GLU A 11 -10.21 -21.97 10.54
N ASN A 12 -9.73 -21.36 9.46
CA ASN A 12 -8.50 -20.58 9.45
C ASN A 12 -8.75 -19.32 10.28
N GLN A 13 -7.90 -19.09 11.28
CA GLN A 13 -8.14 -18.02 12.26
C GLN A 13 -7.70 -16.64 11.76
N TYR A 14 -6.90 -16.61 10.68
CA TYR A 14 -6.27 -15.43 10.11
C TYR A 14 -6.60 -15.30 8.62
N GLY A 15 -6.58 -14.07 8.12
CA GLY A 15 -7.02 -13.73 6.77
C GLY A 15 -8.15 -12.71 6.78
N TRP A 16 -8.97 -12.70 5.74
CA TRP A 16 -10.06 -11.74 5.54
C TRP A 16 -11.42 -12.42 5.65
N PHE A 17 -12.33 -11.83 6.42
CA PHE A 17 -13.60 -12.44 6.75
C PHE A 17 -14.77 -11.47 6.60
N GLY A 18 -15.94 -12.01 6.26
CA GLY A 18 -17.21 -11.30 6.25
C GLY A 18 -17.44 -10.42 5.02
N ASN A 19 -18.60 -9.77 5.05
CA ASN A 19 -18.99 -8.70 4.14
C ASN A 19 -19.84 -7.72 4.96
N TYR A 20 -19.21 -6.66 5.44
CA TYR A 20 -19.81 -5.77 6.44
C TYR A 20 -20.44 -4.54 5.80
N SER A 21 -21.48 -4.03 6.45
CA SER A 21 -22.28 -2.93 5.90
C SER A 21 -21.67 -1.54 6.13
N SER A 22 -20.77 -1.42 7.11
CA SER A 22 -20.13 -0.15 7.46
C SER A 22 -18.80 -0.35 8.17
N TRP A 23 -17.92 0.63 8.06
CA TRP A 23 -16.64 0.66 8.76
C TRP A 23 -16.82 0.51 10.28
N ALA A 24 -17.76 1.25 10.85
CA ALA A 24 -18.09 1.20 12.27
C ALA A 24 -18.49 -0.22 12.75
N GLU A 25 -19.20 -0.98 11.92
CA GLU A 25 -19.57 -2.37 12.24
C GLU A 25 -18.34 -3.27 12.39
N VAL A 26 -17.35 -3.10 11.50
CA VAL A 26 -16.11 -3.89 11.53
C VAL A 26 -15.22 -3.45 12.68
N THR A 27 -15.03 -2.15 12.86
CA THR A 27 -14.21 -1.61 13.95
C THR A 27 -14.74 -2.06 15.31
N GLY A 28 -16.06 -2.15 15.50
CA GLY A 28 -16.66 -2.68 16.73
C GLY A 28 -16.43 -4.18 16.98
N LYS A 29 -15.98 -4.94 15.96
CA LYS A 29 -15.64 -6.37 16.04
C LYS A 29 -14.13 -6.62 16.03
N ALA A 30 -13.34 -5.58 15.77
CA ALA A 30 -11.90 -5.66 15.71
C ALA A 30 -11.31 -5.43 17.11
N ASP A 31 -10.21 -6.12 17.42
CA ASP A 31 -9.43 -5.87 18.64
C ASP A 31 -8.69 -4.53 18.59
N GLY A 32 -8.75 -3.85 17.43
CA GLY A 32 -8.17 -2.55 17.17
C GLY A 32 -6.77 -2.65 16.56
N TYR A 33 -6.35 -1.53 15.99
CA TYR A 33 -4.96 -1.30 15.61
C TYR A 33 -4.25 -0.81 16.88
N ASP A 34 -3.49 -1.67 17.57
CA ASP A 34 -2.60 -1.22 18.65
C ASP A 34 -1.45 -0.43 18.01
N ALA A 35 -1.75 0.82 17.68
CA ALA A 35 -0.93 1.69 16.86
C ALA A 35 0.48 1.83 17.43
N ASP A 36 0.60 1.87 18.76
CA ASP A 36 1.88 2.02 19.43
C ASP A 36 2.73 0.75 19.32
N VAL A 37 2.15 -0.44 19.52
CA VAL A 37 2.88 -1.70 19.36
C VAL A 37 3.28 -1.93 17.91
N ILE A 38 2.38 -1.65 16.96
CA ILE A 38 2.65 -1.82 15.53
C ILE A 38 3.73 -0.83 15.07
N LEU A 39 3.63 0.44 15.45
CA LEU A 39 4.66 1.44 15.15
C LEU A 39 6.01 1.06 15.75
N GLU A 40 6.05 0.61 17.01
CA GLU A 40 7.32 0.23 17.65
C GLU A 40 7.98 -0.97 16.97
N ARG A 41 7.20 -2.00 16.60
CA ARG A 41 7.70 -3.15 15.83
C ARG A 41 8.19 -2.72 14.46
N THR A 42 7.42 -1.89 13.76
CA THR A 42 7.75 -1.32 12.45
C THR A 42 9.08 -0.56 12.52
N LYS A 43 9.20 0.38 13.47
CA LYS A 43 10.41 1.19 13.70
C LYS A 43 11.62 0.30 13.93
N ASN A 44 11.51 -0.71 14.79
CA ASN A 44 12.63 -1.60 15.10
C ASN A 44 13.05 -2.46 13.90
N ALA A 45 12.11 -2.90 13.06
CA ALA A 45 12.42 -3.64 11.83
C ALA A 45 13.14 -2.74 10.80
N ILE A 46 12.62 -1.54 10.55
CA ILE A 46 13.18 -0.63 9.55
C ILE A 46 14.52 -0.04 10.02
N LEU A 47 14.72 0.19 11.32
CA LEU A 47 16.04 0.59 11.85
C LEU A 47 17.12 -0.45 11.55
N LYS A 48 16.81 -1.75 11.67
CA LYS A 48 17.75 -2.82 11.28
C LYS A 48 18.10 -2.72 9.79
N VAL A 49 17.12 -2.46 8.93
CA VAL A 49 17.35 -2.27 7.49
C VAL A 49 18.22 -1.02 7.23
N LYS A 50 17.86 0.12 7.84
CA LYS A 50 18.59 1.39 7.74
C LYS A 50 20.06 1.26 8.17
N ASN A 51 20.33 0.51 9.24
CA ASN A 51 21.67 0.32 9.80
C ASN A 51 22.46 -0.81 9.12
N GLY A 52 21.88 -1.52 8.15
CA GLY A 52 22.52 -2.66 7.48
C GLY A 52 22.58 -3.95 8.31
N GLU A 53 21.81 -4.03 9.39
CA GLU A 53 21.64 -5.23 10.22
C GLU A 53 20.65 -6.24 9.60
N ALA A 54 19.75 -5.77 8.74
CA ALA A 54 18.85 -6.56 7.92
C ALA A 54 18.84 -6.04 6.47
N VAL A 55 18.52 -6.89 5.50
CA VAL A 55 18.52 -6.50 4.07
C VAL A 55 17.17 -6.00 3.58
N TYR A 56 16.09 -6.33 4.29
CA TYR A 56 14.71 -6.07 3.86
C TYR A 56 13.74 -6.28 5.02
N GLU A 57 12.66 -5.51 5.04
CA GLU A 57 11.50 -5.77 5.88
C GLU A 57 10.20 -5.57 5.09
N ARG A 58 9.16 -6.31 5.50
CA ARG A 58 7.77 -6.11 5.05
C ARG A 58 6.85 -6.38 6.23
N ASP A 59 5.86 -5.52 6.43
CA ASP A 59 4.87 -5.63 7.50
C ASP A 59 5.51 -5.81 8.90
N SER A 60 6.63 -5.12 9.17
CA SER A 60 7.45 -5.24 10.40
C SER A 60 8.24 -6.54 10.56
N VAL A 61 8.24 -7.43 9.55
CA VAL A 61 9.00 -8.68 9.57
C VAL A 61 10.27 -8.50 8.76
N VAL A 62 11.42 -8.86 9.33
CA VAL A 62 12.71 -8.85 8.62
C VAL A 62 12.91 -10.12 7.82
N PHE A 63 13.52 -10.01 6.65
CA PHE A 63 13.78 -11.13 5.75
C PHE A 63 15.26 -11.23 5.40
N ASP A 64 15.76 -12.45 5.24
CA ASP A 64 17.16 -12.72 4.87
C ASP A 64 17.46 -12.46 3.38
N LYS A 65 16.41 -12.35 2.57
CA LYS A 65 16.50 -12.08 1.14
C LYS A 65 15.57 -10.92 0.79
N LYS A 66 16.14 -9.91 0.15
CA LYS A 66 15.38 -8.77 -0.38
C LYS A 66 14.53 -9.20 -1.56
N GLU A 67 13.24 -8.93 -1.48
CA GLU A 67 12.30 -9.08 -2.59
C GLU A 67 12.08 -7.71 -3.23
N TYR A 68 12.28 -7.61 -4.54
CA TYR A 68 12.16 -6.36 -5.26
C TYR A 68 10.80 -6.26 -5.95
N PRO A 69 10.09 -5.13 -5.81
CA PRO A 69 8.86 -4.86 -6.53
C PRO A 69 9.20 -4.39 -7.94
N PHE A 70 9.64 -5.31 -8.81
CA PHE A 70 10.13 -4.96 -10.15
C PHE A 70 9.12 -4.14 -10.99
N PRO A 71 7.81 -4.41 -10.95
CA PRO A 71 6.83 -3.52 -11.59
C PRO A 71 6.90 -2.09 -11.05
N LEU A 72 6.91 -1.90 -9.73
CA LEU A 72 7.02 -0.59 -9.09
C LEU A 72 8.31 0.13 -9.51
N ILE A 73 9.46 -0.56 -9.44
CA ILE A 73 10.76 -0.02 -9.85
C ILE A 73 10.72 0.39 -11.33
N THR A 74 10.14 -0.44 -12.19
CA THR A 74 10.04 -0.18 -13.64
C THR A 74 9.26 1.12 -13.90
N PHE A 75 8.11 1.30 -13.26
CA PHE A 75 7.27 2.47 -13.49
C PHE A 75 7.79 3.73 -12.81
N LEU A 76 8.49 3.60 -11.68
CA LEU A 76 9.26 4.69 -11.08
C LEU A 76 10.34 5.19 -12.04
N LEU A 77 11.21 4.29 -12.53
CA LEU A 77 12.29 4.64 -13.46
C LEU A 77 11.74 5.20 -14.77
N ARG A 78 10.66 4.63 -15.29
CA ARG A 78 9.97 5.14 -16.48
C ARG A 78 9.44 6.56 -16.25
N SER A 79 8.86 6.84 -15.08
CA SER A 79 8.35 8.18 -14.74
C SER A 79 9.47 9.23 -14.73
N ALA A 80 10.63 8.89 -14.17
CA ALA A 80 11.83 9.73 -14.23
C ALA A 80 12.33 9.92 -15.68
N ALA A 81 12.41 8.85 -16.46
CA ALA A 81 12.85 8.89 -17.86
C ALA A 81 11.94 9.77 -18.73
N VAL A 82 10.62 9.67 -18.57
CA VAL A 82 9.63 10.51 -19.28
C VAL A 82 9.76 11.98 -18.85
N SER A 83 10.00 12.23 -17.56
CA SER A 83 10.18 13.58 -17.03
C SER A 83 11.51 14.21 -17.42
N LYS A 84 12.50 13.40 -17.83
CA LYS A 84 13.87 13.83 -18.18
C LYS A 84 14.57 14.60 -17.06
N ARG A 85 14.18 14.33 -15.82
CA ARG A 85 14.73 14.90 -14.58
C ARG A 85 14.42 13.95 -13.42
N PRO A 86 15.14 14.05 -12.29
CA PRO A 86 14.71 13.37 -11.08
C PRO A 86 13.33 13.83 -10.65
N ILE A 87 12.50 12.89 -10.20
CA ILE A 87 11.11 13.12 -9.82
C ILE A 87 10.95 13.26 -8.30
N ASN A 88 9.95 14.04 -7.89
CA ASN A 88 9.50 14.05 -6.50
C ASN A 88 8.33 13.08 -6.35
N ILE A 89 8.45 12.19 -5.37
CA ILE A 89 7.54 11.07 -5.18
C ILE A 89 6.76 11.28 -3.88
N ILE A 90 5.45 11.09 -3.89
CA ILE A 90 4.66 10.80 -2.69
C ILE A 90 4.52 9.28 -2.55
N ASP A 91 4.74 8.78 -1.33
CA ASP A 91 4.48 7.40 -0.92
C ASP A 91 3.39 7.42 0.15
N PHE A 92 2.14 7.21 -0.27
CA PHE A 92 0.96 7.33 0.59
C PHE A 92 0.73 6.05 1.40
N GLY A 93 0.76 6.17 2.73
CA GLY A 93 0.82 5.01 3.61
C GLY A 93 2.18 4.32 3.61
N GLY A 94 3.26 5.04 3.25
CA GLY A 94 4.63 4.53 3.13
C GLY A 94 5.31 4.15 4.46
N SER A 95 4.57 4.14 5.58
CA SER A 95 5.07 3.77 6.91
C SER A 95 6.27 4.65 7.34
N LEU A 96 7.41 4.06 7.70
CA LEU A 96 8.65 4.77 8.04
C LEU A 96 9.65 4.74 6.86
N GLY A 97 9.15 4.60 5.63
CA GLY A 97 9.95 4.49 4.41
C GLY A 97 10.28 3.05 3.99
N SER A 98 9.39 2.09 4.28
CA SER A 98 9.59 0.67 3.95
C SER A 98 9.93 0.47 2.47
N THR A 99 9.09 0.99 1.58
CA THR A 99 9.29 0.94 0.13
C THR A 99 10.55 1.71 -0.29
N TYR A 100 10.82 2.87 0.31
CA TYR A 100 12.05 3.63 0.06
C TYR A 100 13.30 2.78 0.31
N TYR A 101 13.41 2.14 1.47
CA TYR A 101 14.55 1.26 1.77
C TYR A 101 14.56 0.00 0.90
N GLN A 102 13.39 -0.50 0.50
CA GLN A 102 13.27 -1.62 -0.42
C GLN A 102 13.81 -1.33 -1.81
N VAL A 103 13.71 -0.10 -2.31
CA VAL A 103 14.15 0.26 -3.68
C VAL A 103 15.31 1.25 -3.73
N LYS A 104 15.91 1.59 -2.59
CA LYS A 104 16.91 2.65 -2.44
C LYS A 104 18.06 2.58 -3.45
N GLU A 105 18.48 1.38 -3.85
CA GLU A 105 19.56 1.16 -4.81
C GLU A 105 19.25 1.69 -6.22
N PHE A 106 17.97 1.89 -6.54
CA PHE A 106 17.49 2.43 -7.82
C PHE A 106 17.20 3.94 -7.76
N LEU A 107 17.29 4.55 -6.57
CA LEU A 107 16.97 5.97 -6.33
C LEU A 107 18.22 6.85 -6.47
N THR A 108 18.86 6.84 -7.64
CA THR A 108 20.02 7.70 -7.90
C THR A 108 19.61 9.19 -7.95
N PRO A 109 20.54 10.14 -7.79
CA PRO A 109 20.24 11.58 -7.90
C PRO A 109 19.62 12.00 -9.24
N GLU A 110 19.81 11.22 -10.31
CA GLU A 110 19.20 11.43 -11.62
C GLU A 110 17.77 10.91 -11.72
N VAL A 111 17.37 10.01 -10.80
CA VAL A 111 16.05 9.35 -10.77
C VAL A 111 15.12 9.99 -9.75
N CYS A 112 15.57 10.19 -8.52
CA CYS A 112 14.72 10.59 -7.40
C CYS A 112 15.27 11.85 -6.73
N ALA A 113 14.48 12.94 -6.78
CA ALA A 113 14.82 14.20 -6.13
C ALA A 113 14.38 14.20 -4.67
N SER A 114 13.21 13.64 -4.37
CA SER A 114 12.71 13.44 -3.01
C SER A 114 11.71 12.29 -2.94
N TRP A 115 11.73 11.59 -1.80
CA TRP A 115 10.76 10.57 -1.42
C TRP A 115 9.97 11.07 -0.21
N ASN A 116 8.70 11.34 -0.39
CA ASN A 116 7.87 12.03 0.59
C ASN A 116 6.78 11.07 1.09
N VAL A 117 6.98 10.50 2.27
CA VAL A 117 5.96 9.64 2.89
C VAL A 117 4.84 10.52 3.45
N VAL A 118 3.61 10.18 3.10
CA VAL A 118 2.41 10.76 3.72
C VAL A 118 1.80 9.71 4.64
N GLU A 119 1.76 10.00 5.94
CA GLU A 119 1.23 9.08 6.95
C GLU A 119 0.57 9.82 8.13
N GLN A 120 -0.13 9.08 9.00
CA GLN A 120 -0.64 9.52 10.28
C GLN A 120 0.42 10.18 11.16
N LYS A 121 -0.01 11.13 11.97
CA LYS A 121 0.84 11.99 12.81
C LYS A 121 1.93 11.26 13.61
N HIS A 122 1.59 10.16 14.28
CA HIS A 122 2.54 9.40 15.10
C HIS A 122 3.64 8.72 14.25
N TYR A 123 3.31 8.24 13.04
CA TYR A 123 4.29 7.77 12.06
C TYR A 123 5.17 8.91 11.54
N VAL A 124 4.58 10.09 11.27
CA VAL A 124 5.34 11.27 10.81
C VAL A 124 6.34 11.75 11.86
N GLU A 125 5.92 11.84 13.12
CA GLU A 125 6.80 12.22 14.23
C GLU A 125 7.96 11.22 14.40
N CYS A 126 7.67 9.92 14.30
CA CYS A 126 8.69 8.87 14.33
C CYS A 126 9.63 8.95 13.10
N GLY A 127 9.06 9.08 11.91
CA GLY A 127 9.77 9.22 10.64
C GLY A 127 10.77 10.37 10.67
N LYS A 128 10.33 11.55 11.12
CA LYS A 128 11.17 12.74 11.29
C LYS A 128 12.30 12.54 12.30
N SER A 129 12.02 11.85 13.39
CA SER A 129 12.99 11.66 14.47
C SER A 129 14.09 10.64 14.13
N TYR A 130 13.75 9.59 13.38
CA TYR A 130 14.63 8.43 13.21
C TYR A 130 15.04 8.14 11.77
N PHE A 131 14.26 8.53 10.76
CA PHE A 131 14.43 8.08 9.38
C PHE A 131 14.71 9.20 8.39
N GLU A 132 14.19 10.41 8.62
CA GLU A 132 14.33 11.54 7.72
C GLU A 132 15.79 11.85 7.38
N ASP A 133 16.05 12.09 6.09
CA ASP A 133 17.37 12.48 5.59
C ASP A 133 17.26 13.51 4.44
N GLY A 134 18.29 13.64 3.61
CA GLY A 134 18.28 14.57 2.48
C GLY A 134 17.25 14.25 1.40
N THR A 135 16.81 12.99 1.30
CA THR A 135 15.90 12.49 0.25
C THR A 135 14.57 12.02 0.82
N LEU A 136 14.60 11.25 1.92
CA LEU A 136 13.39 10.73 2.58
C LEU A 136 12.81 11.80 3.52
N LYS A 137 11.53 12.14 3.35
CA LYS A 137 10.77 13.17 4.06
C LYS A 137 9.40 12.66 4.51
N PHE A 138 8.82 13.29 5.53
CA PHE A 138 7.56 12.86 6.13
C PHE A 138 6.55 14.00 6.29
N TYR A 139 5.30 13.76 5.89
CA TYR A 139 4.20 14.73 5.92
C TYR A 139 2.92 14.06 6.45
N GLU A 140 2.08 14.83 7.14
CA GLU A 140 0.78 14.33 7.64
C GLU A 140 -0.29 14.29 6.54
N THR A 141 -0.15 15.11 5.50
CA THR A 141 -1.12 15.22 4.42
C THR A 141 -0.45 15.44 3.06
N ILE A 142 -1.15 15.10 1.99
CA ILE A 142 -0.73 15.38 0.60
C ILE A 142 -0.55 16.89 0.42
N ASP A 143 -1.52 17.71 0.84
CA ASP A 143 -1.43 19.18 0.75
C ASP A 143 -0.21 19.76 1.46
N GLY A 144 0.14 19.23 2.64
CA GLY A 144 1.34 19.65 3.36
C GLY A 144 2.62 19.38 2.56
N CYS A 145 2.66 18.28 1.83
CA CYS A 145 3.76 17.98 0.91
C CYS A 145 3.77 18.92 -0.30
N LEU A 146 2.61 19.19 -0.89
CA LEU A 146 2.47 20.06 -2.07
C LEU A 146 2.79 21.53 -1.79
N ALA A 147 2.65 21.97 -0.54
CA ALA A 147 3.08 23.30 -0.12
C ALA A 147 4.61 23.50 -0.26
N GLU A 148 5.39 22.42 -0.29
CA GLU A 148 6.86 22.47 -0.32
C GLU A 148 7.46 21.86 -1.59
N LYS A 149 6.75 20.96 -2.26
CA LYS A 149 7.27 20.15 -3.37
C LYS A 149 6.31 20.12 -4.56
N ALA A 150 6.88 20.24 -5.75
CA ALA A 150 6.17 19.90 -6.99
C ALA A 150 6.26 18.39 -7.22
N ILE A 151 5.19 17.66 -6.91
CA ILE A 151 5.13 16.20 -6.96
C ILE A 151 4.81 15.70 -8.37
N ASP A 152 5.53 14.66 -8.79
CA ASP A 152 5.38 14.04 -10.11
C ASP A 152 4.63 12.71 -10.04
N LEU A 153 5.01 11.85 -9.09
CA LEU A 153 4.53 10.48 -8.95
C LEU A 153 3.93 10.27 -7.56
N VAL A 154 2.74 9.69 -7.50
CA VAL A 154 2.17 9.16 -6.25
C VAL A 154 2.16 7.65 -6.30
N ILE A 155 2.69 7.03 -5.25
CA ILE A 155 2.70 5.59 -5.04
C ILE A 155 1.73 5.27 -3.91
N LEU A 156 0.86 4.29 -4.15
CA LEU A 156 -0.05 3.73 -3.15
C LEU A 156 0.11 2.21 -3.19
N SER A 157 0.90 1.66 -2.26
CA SER A 157 1.17 0.21 -2.18
C SER A 157 0.39 -0.42 -1.03
N GLY A 158 -0.79 -0.97 -1.34
CA GLY A 158 -1.64 -1.66 -0.37
C GLY A 158 -2.18 -0.78 0.76
N SER A 159 -2.28 0.54 0.58
CA SER A 159 -2.70 1.48 1.62
C SER A 159 -4.17 1.90 1.53
N VAL A 160 -4.71 2.02 0.30
CA VAL A 160 -6.06 2.55 0.07
C VAL A 160 -7.15 1.69 0.72
N GLN A 161 -6.98 0.37 0.75
CA GLN A 161 -7.95 -0.56 1.37
C GLN A 161 -8.18 -0.33 2.86
N TYR A 162 -7.31 0.43 3.53
CA TYR A 162 -7.40 0.69 4.97
C TYR A 162 -7.98 2.07 5.30
N LEU A 163 -8.48 2.81 4.31
CA LEU A 163 -9.21 4.05 4.52
C LEU A 163 -10.70 3.78 4.79
N GLU A 164 -11.28 4.54 5.73
CA GLU A 164 -12.72 4.43 6.04
C GLU A 164 -13.59 4.81 4.83
N LYS A 165 -13.19 5.83 4.08
CA LYS A 165 -13.90 6.34 2.90
C LYS A 165 -12.97 6.36 1.68
N PRO A 166 -12.65 5.18 1.12
CA PRO A 166 -11.63 5.07 0.08
C PRO A 166 -12.06 5.79 -1.21
N HIS A 167 -13.34 5.75 -1.59
CA HIS A 167 -13.82 6.44 -2.80
C HIS A 167 -13.75 7.97 -2.69
N ASP A 168 -14.07 8.56 -1.54
CA ASP A 168 -13.90 10.01 -1.31
C ASP A 168 -12.42 10.41 -1.51
N PHE A 169 -11.50 9.59 -0.98
CA PHE A 169 -10.06 9.78 -1.17
C PHE A 169 -9.61 9.59 -2.62
N LEU A 170 -10.13 8.59 -3.35
CA LEU A 170 -9.78 8.37 -4.76
C LEU A 170 -10.26 9.52 -5.66
N GLU A 171 -11.46 10.07 -5.38
CA GLU A 171 -11.94 11.28 -6.04
C GLU A 171 -11.04 12.49 -5.78
N GLU A 172 -10.62 12.67 -4.53
CA GLU A 172 -9.67 13.72 -4.14
C GLU A 172 -8.31 13.53 -4.83
N LEU A 173 -7.79 12.30 -4.84
CA LEU A 173 -6.54 11.93 -5.49
C LEU A 173 -6.55 12.28 -6.98
N ALA A 174 -7.65 12.01 -7.68
CA ALA A 174 -7.81 12.39 -9.07
C ALA A 174 -7.78 13.93 -9.26
N ARG A 175 -8.42 14.70 -8.37
CA ARG A 175 -8.46 16.17 -8.46
C ARG A 175 -7.09 16.84 -8.34
N TYR A 176 -6.12 16.21 -7.67
CA TYR A 176 -4.75 16.72 -7.63
C TYR A 176 -4.06 16.75 -9.00
N ASN A 177 -4.55 15.98 -9.97
CA ASN A 177 -4.00 15.95 -11.34
C ASN A 177 -2.50 15.62 -11.39
N PHE A 178 -2.01 14.76 -10.51
CA PHE A 178 -0.63 14.29 -10.55
C PHE A 178 -0.27 13.69 -11.91
N LYS A 179 0.97 13.90 -12.33
CA LYS A 179 1.47 13.43 -13.63
C LYS A 179 1.41 11.90 -13.74
N PHE A 180 1.78 11.20 -12.68
CA PHE A 180 1.78 9.75 -12.60
C PHE A 180 1.11 9.25 -11.32
N LEU A 181 0.30 8.21 -11.45
CA LEU A 181 -0.21 7.44 -10.32
C LEU A 181 0.24 5.99 -10.47
N LEU A 182 0.71 5.40 -9.38
CA LEU A 182 1.14 4.02 -9.30
C LEU A 182 0.46 3.34 -8.11
N PHE A 183 -0.48 2.47 -8.41
CA PHE A 183 -1.11 1.58 -7.45
C PHE A 183 -0.36 0.26 -7.48
N ASP A 184 -0.09 -0.29 -6.31
CA ASP A 184 0.56 -1.58 -6.12
C ASP A 184 -0.14 -2.32 -4.98
N ARG A 185 -0.16 -3.65 -4.99
CA ARG A 185 -0.74 -4.49 -3.92
C ARG A 185 -2.16 -4.11 -3.47
N THR A 186 -2.95 -3.52 -4.37
CA THR A 186 -4.31 -3.08 -4.03
C THR A 186 -5.22 -4.30 -4.09
N ALA A 187 -6.05 -4.49 -3.05
CA ALA A 187 -6.89 -5.68 -2.92
C ALA A 187 -8.20 -5.53 -3.70
N PHE A 188 -8.47 -6.46 -4.61
CA PHE A 188 -9.68 -6.53 -5.43
C PHE A 188 -10.40 -7.86 -5.24
N HIS A 189 -11.68 -7.90 -5.59
CA HIS A 189 -12.44 -9.15 -5.62
C HIS A 189 -13.37 -9.22 -6.83
N TYR A 190 -13.86 -10.42 -7.13
CA TYR A 190 -14.71 -10.69 -8.31
C TYR A 190 -16.19 -10.29 -8.14
N GLY A 191 -16.54 -9.48 -7.12
CA GLY A 191 -17.91 -9.04 -6.89
C GLY A 191 -18.27 -7.76 -7.66
N GLU A 192 -19.57 -7.45 -7.74
CA GLU A 192 -20.06 -6.26 -8.45
C GLU A 192 -19.89 -4.96 -7.67
N GLU A 193 -19.82 -5.04 -6.34
CA GLU A 193 -19.63 -3.92 -5.42
C GLU A 193 -18.48 -4.23 -4.48
N ASP A 194 -17.84 -3.19 -3.95
CA ASP A 194 -16.79 -3.31 -2.94
C ASP A 194 -17.22 -4.19 -1.77
N ARG A 195 -16.27 -4.96 -1.25
CA ARG A 195 -16.48 -5.86 -0.11
C ARG A 195 -15.66 -5.41 1.09
N LEU A 196 -16.36 -4.97 2.13
CA LEU A 196 -15.73 -4.65 3.41
C LEU A 196 -15.51 -5.91 4.23
N THR A 197 -14.28 -6.15 4.67
CA THR A 197 -13.88 -7.33 5.44
C THR A 197 -13.27 -6.96 6.78
N LEU A 198 -13.25 -7.91 7.71
CA LEU A 198 -12.42 -7.88 8.90
C LEU A 198 -11.14 -8.66 8.58
N GLN A 199 -10.00 -7.99 8.55
CA GLN A 199 -8.70 -8.64 8.47
C GLN A 199 -8.26 -9.06 9.86
N LYS A 200 -7.85 -10.32 10.02
CA LYS A 200 -7.20 -10.84 11.22
C LYS A 200 -5.76 -11.19 10.87
N VAL A 201 -4.82 -10.47 11.46
CA VAL A 201 -3.40 -10.61 11.17
C VAL A 201 -2.82 -11.79 11.97
N PRO A 202 -2.01 -12.67 11.33
CA PRO A 202 -1.30 -13.71 12.06
C PRO A 202 -0.39 -13.12 13.15
N PRO A 203 -0.40 -13.65 14.39
CA PRO A 203 0.32 -13.07 15.53
C PRO A 203 1.85 -13.04 15.34
N GLU A 204 2.39 -13.90 14.48
CA GLU A 204 3.79 -13.86 14.05
C GLU A 204 4.17 -12.51 13.42
N ILE A 205 3.23 -11.86 12.71
CA ILE A 205 3.40 -10.50 12.20
C ILE A 205 3.11 -9.54 13.36
N TYR A 206 1.86 -9.51 13.86
CA TYR A 206 1.44 -8.87 15.11
C TYR A 206 -0.03 -9.23 15.42
N PRO A 207 -0.43 -9.29 16.70
CA PRO A 207 -1.81 -9.59 17.07
C PRO A 207 -2.69 -8.36 16.84
N ALA A 208 -3.31 -8.25 15.66
CA ALA A 208 -4.25 -7.19 15.36
C ALA A 208 -5.38 -7.67 14.46
N SER A 209 -6.48 -6.93 14.49
CA SER A 209 -7.51 -7.01 13.48
C SER A 209 -8.03 -5.61 13.16
N TYR A 210 -8.41 -5.40 11.91
CA TYR A 210 -8.89 -4.10 11.44
C TYR A 210 -9.71 -4.25 10.15
N PRO A 211 -10.50 -3.22 9.79
CA PRO A 211 -11.26 -3.24 8.56
C PRO A 211 -10.36 -3.16 7.33
N SER A 212 -10.74 -3.86 6.26
CA SER A 212 -10.05 -3.84 4.97
C SER A 212 -11.06 -3.96 3.85
N TRP A 213 -10.99 -3.05 2.88
CA TRP A 213 -11.75 -3.16 1.65
C TRP A 213 -11.10 -4.16 0.69
N PHE A 214 -11.93 -4.88 -0.04
CA PHE A 214 -11.60 -5.42 -1.35
C PHE A 214 -12.44 -4.66 -2.35
N PHE A 215 -11.80 -4.06 -3.35
CA PHE A 215 -12.47 -3.20 -4.30
C PHE A 215 -13.10 -3.98 -5.46
N ASN A 216 -14.21 -3.47 -5.97
CA ASN A 216 -14.59 -3.71 -7.35
C ASN A 216 -13.64 -2.92 -8.27
N GLU A 217 -12.96 -3.64 -9.16
CA GLU A 217 -11.92 -3.05 -10.01
C GLU A 217 -12.45 -1.95 -10.94
N ILE A 218 -13.65 -2.13 -11.50
CA ILE A 218 -14.24 -1.15 -12.42
C ILE A 218 -14.59 0.14 -11.68
N ASN A 219 -15.25 0.03 -10.53
CA ASN A 219 -15.62 1.18 -9.70
C ASN A 219 -14.38 1.94 -9.22
N PHE A 220 -13.31 1.22 -8.85
CA PHE A 220 -12.04 1.82 -8.48
C PHE A 220 -11.43 2.63 -9.64
N LEU A 221 -11.34 2.04 -10.84
CA LEU A 221 -10.70 2.67 -11.99
C LEU A 221 -11.53 3.83 -12.59
N ASN A 222 -12.85 3.83 -12.40
CA ASN A 222 -13.74 4.89 -12.86
C ASN A 222 -13.42 6.27 -12.27
N HIS A 223 -12.76 6.32 -11.10
CA HIS A 223 -12.26 7.58 -10.52
C HIS A 223 -11.22 8.27 -11.40
N PHE A 224 -10.47 7.49 -12.20
CA PHE A 224 -9.32 7.99 -12.95
C PHE A 224 -9.54 8.02 -14.46
N SER A 225 -10.43 7.17 -14.99
CA SER A 225 -10.67 7.02 -16.44
C SER A 225 -10.98 8.33 -17.22
N PRO A 226 -11.57 9.40 -16.64
CA PRO A 226 -11.79 10.65 -17.38
C PRO A 226 -10.52 11.44 -17.72
N GLN A 227 -9.44 11.25 -16.96
CA GLN A 227 -8.25 12.12 -16.98
C GLN A 227 -6.93 11.35 -17.01
N TYR A 228 -6.95 10.04 -16.76
CA TYR A 228 -5.77 9.19 -16.81
C TYR A 228 -5.90 8.10 -17.86
N GLN A 229 -4.80 7.85 -18.57
CA GLN A 229 -4.62 6.66 -19.38
C GLN A 229 -3.94 5.58 -18.53
N MET A 230 -4.55 4.40 -18.47
CA MET A 230 -3.89 3.21 -17.94
C MET A 230 -2.83 2.72 -18.93
N MET A 231 -1.58 2.69 -18.48
CA MET A 231 -0.45 2.27 -19.31
C MET A 231 -0.05 0.82 -19.07
N ALA A 232 -0.28 0.32 -17.86
CA ALA A 232 -0.01 -1.05 -17.50
C ALA A 232 -0.83 -1.48 -16.28
N GLU A 233 -1.09 -2.78 -16.23
CA GLU A 233 -1.57 -3.52 -15.07
C GLU A 233 -0.58 -4.65 -14.76
N PHE A 234 -0.44 -5.02 -13.49
CA PHE A 234 0.51 -6.03 -13.04
C PHE A 234 0.08 -6.66 -11.72
N THR A 235 0.71 -7.77 -11.33
CA THR A 235 0.50 -8.42 -10.04
C THR A 235 1.58 -8.02 -9.04
N SER A 236 1.29 -8.15 -7.76
CA SER A 236 2.21 -7.97 -6.65
C SER A 236 3.43 -8.88 -6.81
N TYR A 237 4.54 -8.40 -6.27
CA TYR A 237 5.76 -9.19 -6.13
C TYR A 237 5.68 -10.16 -4.93
N VAL A 238 4.70 -9.98 -4.04
CA VAL A 238 4.48 -10.81 -2.87
C VAL A 238 3.76 -12.08 -3.27
N LYS A 239 4.48 -13.20 -3.18
CA LYS A 239 3.93 -14.50 -3.51
C LYS A 239 2.73 -14.83 -2.61
N GLY A 240 1.62 -15.19 -3.23
CA GLY A 240 0.35 -15.53 -2.58
C GLY A 240 -0.66 -14.38 -2.58
N GLU A 241 -0.26 -13.14 -2.88
CA GLU A 241 -1.21 -12.03 -3.02
C GLU A 241 -1.99 -12.10 -4.34
N GLU A 242 -1.48 -12.83 -5.34
CA GLU A 242 -2.19 -13.05 -6.62
C GLU A 242 -3.51 -13.82 -6.45
N THR A 243 -3.71 -14.41 -5.27
CA THR A 243 -4.85 -15.24 -4.93
C THR A 243 -5.15 -15.08 -3.44
N MET A 244 -6.11 -14.22 -3.12
CA MET A 244 -6.50 -13.91 -1.76
C MET A 244 -7.77 -14.66 -1.37
N LEU A 245 -7.79 -15.17 -0.14
CA LEU A 245 -8.93 -15.88 0.42
C LEU A 245 -9.81 -14.91 1.23
N ILE A 246 -11.10 -14.84 0.92
CA ILE A 246 -12.11 -14.18 1.74
C ILE A 246 -13.10 -15.25 2.20
N ASP A 247 -13.30 -15.40 3.50
CA ASP A 247 -14.05 -16.52 4.09
C ASP A 247 -13.54 -17.90 3.62
N GLU A 248 -12.22 -18.07 3.53
CA GLU A 248 -11.54 -19.28 3.03
C GLU A 248 -11.83 -19.64 1.57
N ILE A 249 -12.51 -18.76 0.83
CA ILE A 249 -12.81 -18.93 -0.59
C ILE A 249 -11.87 -18.03 -1.37
N GLN A 250 -11.24 -18.58 -2.41
CA GLN A 250 -10.50 -17.79 -3.38
C GLN A 250 -11.48 -16.89 -4.14
N SER A 251 -11.58 -15.65 -3.69
CA SER A 251 -12.46 -14.65 -4.28
C SER A 251 -11.82 -13.27 -4.35
N GLY A 252 -10.63 -13.08 -3.79
CA GLY A 252 -9.85 -11.86 -3.89
C GLY A 252 -8.55 -12.07 -4.67
N TYR A 253 -7.96 -10.98 -5.11
CA TYR A 253 -6.68 -10.93 -5.79
C TYR A 253 -6.07 -9.54 -5.58
N ASP A 254 -4.74 -9.44 -5.63
CA ASP A 254 -4.09 -8.15 -5.73
C ASP A 254 -3.99 -7.69 -7.19
N LYS A 255 -3.93 -6.37 -7.38
CA LYS A 255 -3.55 -5.79 -8.67
C LYS A 255 -2.85 -4.46 -8.49
N GLY A 256 -1.93 -4.17 -9.39
CA GLY A 256 -1.27 -2.89 -9.53
C GLY A 256 -1.57 -2.23 -10.88
N PHE A 257 -1.55 -0.91 -10.89
CA PHE A 257 -1.83 -0.08 -12.06
C PHE A 257 -0.84 1.06 -12.16
N TYR A 258 -0.35 1.32 -13.37
CA TYR A 258 0.40 2.52 -13.67
C TYR A 258 -0.40 3.42 -14.61
N LEU A 259 -0.74 4.61 -14.13
CA LEU A 259 -1.58 5.59 -14.81
C LEU A 259 -0.79 6.85 -15.15
N ILE A 260 -1.02 7.41 -16.33
CA ILE A 260 -0.43 8.69 -16.77
C ILE A 260 -1.55 9.68 -17.04
N ASN A 261 -1.42 10.90 -16.53
CA ASN A 261 -2.39 11.96 -16.81
C ASN A 261 -2.38 12.29 -18.30
N ILE A 262 -3.56 12.35 -18.93
CA ILE A 262 -3.72 12.60 -20.36
C ILE A 262 -3.19 13.99 -20.75
N SER A 263 -3.16 14.95 -19.81
CA SER A 263 -2.57 16.29 -20.04
C SER A 263 -1.09 16.26 -20.40
N GLU A 264 -0.37 15.16 -20.14
CA GLU A 264 1.04 15.00 -20.50
C GLU A 264 1.26 14.67 -21.98
N HIS A 265 0.19 14.33 -22.70
CA HIS A 265 0.21 14.01 -24.13
C HIS A 265 -0.41 15.11 -24.99
N ALA A 266 -0.90 16.19 -24.37
CA ALA A 266 -1.42 17.39 -25.03
C ALA A 266 -0.32 18.44 -25.24
#